data_AF-A0A6P0J7J5-F1
#
_entry.id   AF-A0A6P0J7J5-F1
#
_cell.length_a   1.000
_cell.length_b   1.000
_cell.length_c   1.000
_cell.angle_alpha   90.00
_cell.angle_beta   90.00
_cell.angle_gamma   90.00
#
_symmetry.space_group_name_H-M   'P 1'
#
loop_
_entity.id
_entity.type
_entity.pdbx_description
1 polymer ?
#
loop_
_entity_poly.entity_id
_entity_poly.type
_entity_poly.pdbx_seq_one_letter_code
_entity_poly.pdbx_strand_id
1 'polypeptide(L)'
;AKAVANSFRDYILNLGNTFESDFVRYQPDLGFLDFLRQGKRDEFNAAFKRAFERYMNEKISDWEVTAEQKISQAFLELARSAANYGAIYGKIADTMTEKLIGKKVYANTTMDSAETSPTWASWAMGFLSLASGNVAGVFLAGAGFDWKNILVNWFAVLGISGFLLIFTGTFLGPLGLALMGLGVGAFQADQARKELIQATKKELVNYLPQLAEEQWQPIHDAVNECFDDYERQVIKRLNDDIKSRKDELDNLVEQKESNQVNRETELKRLRSLDAEVLSKVNGIESVYGYLLAAPM
;
A
#
# COMPACT_ATOMS: atom_id res chain seq x y z
N ALA A 1 11.46 2.52 0.73
CA ALA A 1 10.99 3.84 1.18
C ALA A 1 11.62 5.06 0.47
N LYS A 2 12.94 5.26 0.55
CA LYS A 2 13.63 6.49 0.07
C LYS A 2 13.19 7.01 -1.30
N ALA A 3 13.04 6.13 -2.29
CA ALA A 3 12.63 6.53 -3.64
C ALA A 3 11.21 7.13 -3.70
N VAL A 4 10.29 6.67 -2.84
CA VAL A 4 8.91 7.19 -2.75
C VAL A 4 8.92 8.53 -2.02
N ALA A 5 9.60 8.62 -0.86
CA ALA A 5 9.74 9.85 -0.10
C ALA A 5 10.43 10.97 -0.91
N ASN A 6 11.48 10.63 -1.66
CA ASN A 6 12.11 11.58 -2.59
C ASN A 6 11.14 12.01 -3.69
N SER A 7 10.33 11.12 -4.25
CA SER A 7 9.34 11.54 -5.25
C SER A 7 8.25 12.44 -4.69
N PHE A 8 7.89 12.32 -3.41
CA PHE A 8 7.02 13.31 -2.77
C PHE A 8 7.70 14.67 -2.71
N ARG A 9 8.93 14.72 -2.17
CA ARG A 9 9.72 15.94 -2.08
C ARG A 9 9.82 16.63 -3.45
N ASP A 10 10.19 15.89 -4.48
CA ASP A 10 10.33 16.42 -5.84
C ASP A 10 8.98 16.91 -6.39
N TYR A 11 7.90 16.16 -6.16
CA TYR A 11 6.55 16.54 -6.58
C TYR A 11 6.07 17.83 -5.89
N ILE A 12 6.24 17.94 -4.57
CA ILE A 12 5.89 19.12 -3.79
C ILE A 12 6.69 20.34 -4.22
N LEU A 13 8.02 20.23 -4.34
CA LEU A 13 8.86 21.33 -4.79
C LEU A 13 8.47 21.82 -6.20
N ASN A 14 7.96 20.92 -7.05
CA ASN A 14 7.51 21.27 -8.40
C ASN A 14 6.12 21.93 -8.45
N LEU A 15 5.29 21.85 -7.39
CA LEU A 15 3.97 22.49 -7.37
C LEU A 15 4.04 24.00 -7.60
N GLY A 16 5.14 24.65 -7.17
CA GLY A 16 5.37 26.08 -7.42
C GLY A 16 5.43 26.45 -8.91
N ASN A 17 5.86 25.52 -9.77
CA ASN A 17 6.03 25.76 -11.20
C ASN A 17 4.69 25.77 -11.94
N THR A 18 3.74 24.92 -11.53
CA THR A 18 2.43 24.77 -12.19
C THR A 18 1.28 25.46 -11.44
N PHE A 19 1.54 26.02 -10.25
CA PHE A 19 0.48 26.59 -9.40
C PHE A 19 -0.43 27.58 -10.13
N GLU A 20 0.13 28.52 -10.90
CA GLU A 20 -0.68 29.54 -11.59
C GLU A 20 -1.65 28.94 -12.61
N SER A 21 -1.22 27.94 -13.39
CA SER A 21 -2.09 27.26 -14.36
C SER A 21 -3.10 26.36 -13.65
N ASP A 22 -2.63 25.64 -12.63
CA ASP A 22 -3.42 24.60 -11.99
C ASP A 22 -4.49 25.20 -11.08
N PHE A 23 -4.20 26.32 -10.40
CA PHE A 23 -5.09 26.89 -9.40
C PHE A 23 -6.27 27.66 -10.02
N VAL A 24 -6.21 28.03 -11.30
CA VAL A 24 -7.27 28.78 -12.00
C VAL A 24 -8.64 28.09 -11.91
N ARG A 25 -8.68 26.76 -12.03
CA ARG A 25 -9.92 25.96 -11.96
C ARG A 25 -10.52 25.84 -10.56
N TYR A 26 -9.80 26.25 -9.52
CA TYR A 26 -10.27 26.20 -8.12
C TYR A 26 -10.71 27.55 -7.60
N GLN A 27 -10.41 28.63 -8.32
CA GLN A 27 -10.68 29.99 -7.85
C GLN A 27 -12.17 30.15 -7.47
N PRO A 28 -12.47 30.81 -6.33
CA PRO A 28 -13.85 31.07 -5.95
C PRO A 28 -14.60 31.89 -7.01
N ASP A 29 -15.84 31.49 -7.31
CA ASP A 29 -16.77 32.23 -8.20
C ASP A 29 -17.36 33.51 -7.58
N LEU A 30 -16.89 33.90 -6.39
CA LEU A 30 -17.29 35.16 -5.78
C LEU A 30 -16.78 36.33 -6.63
N GLY A 31 -17.64 37.33 -6.87
CA GLY A 31 -17.23 38.56 -7.55
C GLY A 31 -16.02 39.12 -6.83
N PHE A 32 -14.86 39.21 -7.49
CA PHE A 32 -13.58 39.50 -6.84
C PHE A 32 -13.62 40.81 -6.03
N LEU A 33 -14.53 41.75 -6.31
CA LEU A 33 -14.67 43.00 -5.57
C LEU A 33 -15.57 42.91 -4.33
N ASP A 34 -16.24 41.78 -4.10
CA ASP A 34 -17.14 41.59 -2.96
C ASP A 34 -16.39 41.56 -1.62
N PHE A 35 -15.09 41.20 -1.58
CA PHE A 35 -14.29 41.26 -0.34
C PHE A 35 -14.09 42.70 0.18
N LEU A 36 -14.33 43.73 -0.65
CA LEU A 36 -14.26 45.12 -0.22
C LEU A 36 -15.48 45.51 0.65
N ARG A 37 -16.55 44.70 0.65
CA ARG A 37 -17.74 44.92 1.50
C ARG A 37 -17.51 44.38 2.90
N GLN A 38 -17.85 45.18 3.91
CA GLN A 38 -17.79 44.79 5.32
C GLN A 38 -18.68 43.55 5.54
N GLY A 39 -18.10 42.46 6.07
CA GLY A 39 -18.78 41.16 6.28
C GLY A 39 -18.52 40.09 5.20
N LYS A 40 -18.14 40.47 3.97
CA LYS A 40 -17.86 39.51 2.87
C LYS A 40 -16.41 39.04 2.80
N ARG A 41 -15.51 39.63 3.59
CA ARG A 41 -14.09 39.22 3.69
C ARG A 41 -13.95 37.80 4.22
N ASP A 42 -14.71 37.45 5.26
CA ASP A 42 -14.64 36.14 5.88
C ASP A 42 -15.20 35.06 4.96
N GLU A 43 -16.26 35.38 4.20
CA GLU A 43 -16.80 34.50 3.16
C GLU A 43 -15.79 34.24 2.04
N PHE A 44 -15.13 35.29 1.56
CA PHE A 44 -14.06 35.18 0.56
C PHE A 44 -12.90 34.32 1.08
N ASN A 45 -12.42 34.59 2.30
CA ASN A 45 -11.33 33.84 2.94
C ASN A 45 -11.69 32.37 3.10
N ALA A 46 -12.91 32.06 3.53
CA ALA A 46 -13.39 30.70 3.67
C ALA A 46 -13.49 29.99 2.31
N ALA A 47 -14.01 30.67 1.28
CA ALA A 47 -14.11 30.11 -0.07
C ALA A 47 -12.72 29.87 -0.68
N PHE A 48 -11.79 30.81 -0.50
CA PHE A 48 -10.42 30.67 -0.98
C PHE A 48 -9.66 29.56 -0.24
N LYS A 49 -9.84 29.43 1.08
CA LYS A 49 -9.28 28.31 1.86
C LYS A 49 -9.79 26.96 1.33
N ARG A 50 -11.10 26.83 1.09
CA ARG A 50 -11.70 25.60 0.52
C ARG A 50 -11.18 25.32 -0.89
N ALA A 51 -11.00 26.35 -1.72
CA ALA A 51 -10.39 26.21 -3.04
C ALA A 51 -8.97 25.63 -2.95
N PHE A 52 -8.18 26.13 -2.00
CA PHE A 52 -6.83 25.64 -1.73
C PHE A 52 -6.80 24.23 -1.16
N GLU A 53 -7.69 23.89 -0.22
CA GLU A 53 -7.90 22.52 0.26
C GLU A 53 -8.17 21.56 -0.89
N ARG A 54 -9.10 21.91 -1.78
CA ARG A 54 -9.44 21.10 -2.96
C ARG A 54 -8.25 20.93 -3.91
N TYR A 55 -7.52 22.01 -4.19
CA TYR A 55 -6.31 21.97 -4.99
C TYR A 55 -5.28 21.01 -4.40
N MET A 56 -5.01 21.14 -3.09
CA MET A 56 -4.01 20.31 -2.44
C MET A 56 -4.41 18.84 -2.38
N ASN A 57 -5.69 18.55 -2.08
CA ASN A 57 -6.21 17.19 -2.07
C ASN A 57 -6.03 16.53 -3.43
N GLU A 58 -6.38 17.22 -4.52
CA GLU A 58 -6.22 16.67 -5.87
C GLU A 58 -4.75 16.42 -6.20
N LYS A 59 -3.84 17.35 -5.87
CA LYS A 59 -2.41 17.17 -6.12
C LYS A 59 -1.79 16.04 -5.29
N ILE A 60 -2.21 15.88 -4.04
CA ILE A 60 -1.76 14.76 -3.21
C ILE A 60 -2.27 13.44 -3.80
N SER A 61 -3.54 13.37 -4.22
CA SER A 61 -4.10 12.19 -4.87
C SER A 61 -3.43 11.86 -6.21
N ASP A 62 -3.05 12.86 -7.01
CA ASP A 62 -2.26 12.64 -8.23
C ASP A 62 -0.90 11.99 -7.91
N TRP A 63 -0.26 12.44 -6.83
CA TRP A 63 1.00 11.85 -6.36
C TRP A 63 0.80 10.44 -5.78
N GLU A 64 -0.28 10.20 -5.04
CA GLU A 64 -0.65 8.89 -4.48
C GLU A 64 -0.65 7.80 -5.54
N VAL A 65 -1.24 8.07 -6.71
CA VAL A 65 -1.26 7.13 -7.84
C VAL A 65 0.16 6.74 -8.27
N THR A 66 1.08 7.72 -8.31
CA THR A 66 2.49 7.47 -8.65
C THR A 66 3.19 6.66 -7.55
N ALA A 67 2.92 6.94 -6.29
CA ALA A 67 3.45 6.20 -5.16
C ALA A 67 2.96 4.74 -5.15
N GLU A 68 1.66 4.51 -5.37
CA GLU A 68 1.02 3.21 -5.51
C GLU A 68 1.68 2.37 -6.61
N GLN A 69 1.92 2.96 -7.79
CA GLN A 69 2.59 2.27 -8.89
C GLN A 69 4.00 1.79 -8.51
N LYS A 70 4.80 2.66 -7.88
CA LYS A 70 6.17 2.31 -7.46
C LYS A 70 6.20 1.21 -6.42
N ILE A 71 5.31 1.29 -5.42
CA ILE A 71 5.22 0.29 -4.35
C ILE A 71 4.74 -1.04 -4.92
N SER A 72 3.71 -1.02 -5.76
CA SER A 72 3.18 -2.22 -6.45
C SER A 72 4.25 -2.91 -7.30
N GLN A 73 5.07 -2.13 -8.02
CA GLN A 73 6.18 -2.66 -8.81
C GLN A 73 7.23 -3.36 -7.94
N ALA A 74 7.62 -2.75 -6.81
CA ALA A 74 8.56 -3.36 -5.89
C ALA A 74 8.03 -4.68 -5.31
N PHE A 75 6.73 -4.74 -4.98
CA PHE A 75 6.12 -5.99 -4.53
C PHE A 75 5.97 -7.04 -5.65
N LEU A 76 5.77 -6.64 -6.91
CA LEU A 76 5.85 -7.54 -8.07
C LEU A 76 7.22 -8.22 -8.16
N GLU A 77 8.29 -7.48 -7.91
CA GLU A 77 9.64 -8.04 -7.89
C GLU A 77 9.85 -9.00 -6.71
N LEU A 78 9.33 -8.66 -5.52
CA LEU A 78 9.35 -9.55 -4.35
C LEU A 78 8.56 -10.85 -4.60
N ALA A 79 7.40 -10.79 -5.23
CA ALA A 79 6.62 -11.98 -5.57
C ALA A 79 7.33 -12.87 -6.58
N ARG A 80 7.97 -12.29 -7.61
CA ARG A 80 8.82 -13.05 -8.55
C ARG A 80 10.02 -13.70 -7.84
N SER A 81 10.63 -12.98 -6.91
CA SER A 81 11.70 -13.51 -6.06
C SER A 81 11.19 -14.69 -5.22
N ALA A 82 10.04 -14.54 -4.57
CA ALA A 82 9.41 -15.58 -3.78
C ALA A 82 9.06 -16.82 -4.62
N ALA A 83 8.60 -16.65 -5.86
CA ALA A 83 8.36 -17.76 -6.79
C ALA A 83 9.65 -18.56 -7.06
N ASN A 84 10.74 -17.84 -7.37
CA ASN A 84 12.05 -18.46 -7.65
C ASN A 84 12.60 -19.21 -6.43
N TYR A 85 12.61 -18.56 -5.27
CA TYR A 85 13.09 -19.18 -4.04
C TYR A 85 12.16 -20.29 -3.55
N GLY A 86 10.85 -20.18 -3.76
CA GLY A 86 9.87 -21.23 -3.48
C GLY A 86 10.12 -22.48 -4.31
N ALA A 87 10.40 -22.33 -5.61
CA ALA A 87 10.74 -23.46 -6.49
C ALA A 87 12.06 -24.14 -6.07
N ILE A 88 13.07 -23.37 -5.67
CA ILE A 88 14.33 -23.93 -5.13
C ILE A 88 14.07 -24.67 -3.82
N TYR A 89 13.29 -24.07 -2.93
CA TYR A 89 12.92 -24.65 -1.64
C TYR A 89 12.17 -25.97 -1.83
N GLY A 90 11.21 -26.03 -2.75
CA GLY A 90 10.48 -27.26 -3.10
C GLY A 90 11.42 -28.40 -3.50
N LYS A 91 12.41 -28.14 -4.37
CA LYS A 91 13.43 -29.14 -4.75
C LYS A 91 14.25 -29.65 -3.57
N ILE A 92 14.56 -28.77 -2.61
CA ILE A 92 15.27 -29.17 -1.39
C ILE A 92 14.37 -30.06 -0.54
N ALA A 93 13.10 -29.71 -0.37
CA ALA A 93 12.11 -30.53 0.34
C ALA A 93 11.92 -31.92 -0.29
N ASP A 94 11.86 -31.98 -1.62
CA ASP A 94 11.78 -33.25 -2.35
C ASP A 94 13.04 -34.10 -2.15
N THR A 95 14.22 -33.47 -2.17
CA THR A 95 15.50 -34.15 -1.91
C THR A 95 15.58 -34.68 -0.48
N MET A 96 15.09 -33.92 0.50
CA MET A 96 15.01 -34.39 1.89
C MET A 96 14.10 -35.62 1.98
N THR A 97 12.93 -35.57 1.34
CA THR A 97 11.98 -36.69 1.26
C THR A 97 12.60 -37.92 0.62
N GLU A 98 13.30 -37.76 -0.51
CA GLU A 98 13.99 -38.86 -1.20
C GLU A 98 15.07 -39.50 -0.31
N LYS A 99 15.87 -38.70 0.39
CA LYS A 99 16.92 -39.20 1.29
C LYS A 99 16.36 -39.92 2.51
N LEU A 100 15.20 -39.50 3.02
CA LEU A 100 14.57 -40.09 4.20
C LEU A 100 13.82 -41.39 3.87
N ILE A 101 13.11 -41.43 2.73
CA ILE A 101 12.23 -42.55 2.36
C ILE A 101 12.93 -43.55 1.42
N GLY A 102 14.01 -43.14 0.75
CA GLY A 102 14.74 -43.95 -0.23
C GLY A 102 14.00 -44.12 -1.56
N LYS A 103 12.93 -43.34 -1.79
CA LYS A 103 12.14 -43.34 -3.04
C LYS A 103 11.88 -41.90 -3.47
N LYS A 104 11.94 -41.66 -4.77
CA LYS A 104 11.43 -40.41 -5.35
C LYS A 104 9.92 -40.38 -5.24
N VAL A 105 9.40 -39.39 -4.53
CA VAL A 105 7.97 -39.07 -4.53
C VAL A 105 7.78 -38.06 -5.66
N TYR A 106 7.13 -38.48 -6.75
CA TYR A 106 6.68 -37.56 -7.78
C TYR A 106 5.37 -36.98 -7.31
N ALA A 107 5.32 -35.68 -6.99
CA ALA A 107 4.05 -34.97 -6.90
C ALA A 107 3.34 -35.13 -8.26
N ASN A 108 2.09 -35.62 -8.27
CA ASN A 108 1.33 -35.85 -9.50
C ASN A 108 1.28 -34.56 -10.34
N THR A 109 1.80 -34.65 -11.58
CA THR A 109 2.22 -33.54 -12.43
C THR A 109 1.10 -32.93 -13.29
N THR A 110 -0.05 -32.62 -12.70
CA THR A 110 -1.13 -31.89 -13.40
C THR A 110 -1.73 -30.79 -12.54
N MET A 111 -0.88 -29.98 -11.91
CA MET A 111 -1.30 -28.83 -11.13
C MET A 111 -0.38 -27.66 -11.46
N ASP A 112 -0.99 -26.48 -11.70
CA ASP A 112 -0.32 -25.29 -12.19
C ASP A 112 0.80 -24.85 -11.23
N SER A 113 1.77 -24.06 -11.73
CA SER A 113 2.93 -23.58 -10.93
C SER A 113 2.58 -22.82 -9.64
N ALA A 114 1.32 -22.38 -9.48
CA ALA A 114 0.78 -21.77 -8.27
C ALA A 114 0.34 -22.80 -7.19
N GLU A 115 0.07 -24.04 -7.59
CA GLU A 115 -0.43 -25.12 -6.71
C GLU A 115 0.70 -25.98 -6.12
N THR A 116 1.92 -25.87 -6.66
CA THR A 116 3.10 -26.66 -6.22
C THR A 116 4.13 -25.84 -5.44
N SER A 117 3.90 -24.55 -5.22
CA SER A 117 4.80 -23.73 -4.41
C SER A 117 4.62 -23.98 -2.91
N PRO A 118 5.70 -23.95 -2.11
CA PRO A 118 5.60 -24.01 -0.65
C PRO A 118 4.67 -22.94 -0.10
N THR A 119 3.93 -23.24 0.98
CA THR A 119 2.90 -22.35 1.55
C THR A 119 3.41 -20.94 1.86
N TRP A 120 4.65 -20.81 2.36
CA TRP A 120 5.26 -19.49 2.61
C TRP A 120 5.48 -18.69 1.31
N ALA A 121 5.84 -19.37 0.22
CA ALA A 121 6.07 -18.76 -1.09
C ALA A 121 4.74 -18.41 -1.75
N SER A 122 3.71 -19.27 -1.64
CA SER A 122 2.35 -18.97 -2.09
C SER A 122 1.79 -17.73 -1.39
N TRP A 123 2.01 -17.60 -0.08
CA TRP A 123 1.65 -16.40 0.67
C TRP A 123 2.43 -15.16 0.21
N ALA A 124 3.74 -15.27 0.01
CA ALA A 124 4.56 -14.17 -0.48
C ALA A 124 4.17 -13.72 -1.91
N MET A 125 3.76 -14.66 -2.77
CA MET A 125 3.30 -14.39 -4.13
C MET A 125 1.88 -13.82 -4.22
N GLY A 126 0.96 -14.30 -3.38
CA GLY A 126 -0.46 -13.96 -3.48
C GLY A 126 -0.80 -12.50 -3.14
N PHE A 127 0.19 -11.71 -2.70
CA PHE A 127 0.05 -10.29 -2.38
C PHE A 127 -0.49 -9.47 -3.58
N LEU A 128 -0.33 -9.96 -4.80
CA LEU A 128 -0.66 -9.23 -6.04
C LEU A 128 -1.93 -9.69 -6.75
N SER A 129 -2.58 -10.74 -6.29
CA SER A 129 -3.76 -11.28 -6.99
C SER A 129 -4.96 -10.32 -6.96
N LEU A 130 -5.00 -9.39 -6.00
CA LEU A 130 -5.99 -8.31 -5.95
C LEU A 130 -5.62 -7.09 -6.80
N ALA A 131 -4.32 -6.83 -6.99
CA ALA A 131 -3.84 -5.65 -7.71
C ALA A 131 -3.72 -5.86 -9.23
N SER A 132 -3.58 -7.12 -9.68
CA SER A 132 -3.35 -7.46 -11.09
C SER A 132 -4.60 -7.91 -11.86
N GLY A 133 -5.77 -8.00 -11.20
CA GLY A 133 -7.02 -8.44 -11.83
C GLY A 133 -7.00 -9.89 -12.35
N ASN A 134 -5.98 -10.68 -12.02
CA ASN A 134 -5.91 -12.08 -12.40
C ASN A 134 -6.70 -12.93 -11.39
N VAL A 135 -7.83 -13.46 -11.84
CA VAL A 135 -8.84 -14.19 -11.06
C VAL A 135 -8.35 -15.56 -10.55
N ALA A 136 -7.14 -15.98 -10.91
CA ALA A 136 -6.58 -17.30 -10.55
C ALA A 136 -6.07 -17.43 -9.09
N GLY A 137 -6.27 -16.46 -8.21
CA GLY A 137 -5.67 -16.55 -6.88
C GLY A 137 -6.22 -15.59 -5.84
N VAL A 138 -7.54 -15.53 -5.64
CA VAL A 138 -8.13 -14.82 -4.50
C VAL A 138 -7.80 -15.58 -3.20
N PHE A 139 -6.57 -15.46 -2.71
CA PHE A 139 -6.17 -16.02 -1.42
C PHE A 139 -5.88 -14.94 -0.36
N LEU A 140 -5.48 -13.71 -0.73
CA LEU A 140 -4.84 -12.80 0.23
C LEU A 140 -5.51 -11.43 0.44
N ALA A 141 -6.82 -11.30 0.19
CA ALA A 141 -7.59 -10.28 0.93
C ALA A 141 -7.73 -10.68 2.40
N GLY A 142 -7.79 -12.00 2.67
CA GLY A 142 -8.01 -12.56 4.01
C GLY A 142 -6.74 -12.73 4.86
N ALA A 143 -5.55 -12.45 4.33
CA ALA A 143 -4.28 -12.67 5.05
C ALA A 143 -3.74 -11.43 5.79
N GLY A 144 -4.48 -10.32 5.77
CA GLY A 144 -4.31 -9.24 6.74
C GLY A 144 -3.22 -8.21 6.49
N PHE A 145 -2.57 -8.19 5.33
CA PHE A 145 -1.61 -7.15 4.97
C PHE A 145 -2.18 -6.19 3.92
N ASP A 146 -2.63 -5.02 4.38
CA ASP A 146 -3.24 -3.96 3.56
C ASP A 146 -2.35 -2.71 3.57
N TRP A 147 -1.34 -2.72 2.70
CA TRP A 147 -0.43 -1.58 2.50
C TRP A 147 -1.18 -0.31 2.08
N LYS A 148 -2.35 -0.45 1.44
CA LYS A 148 -3.22 0.69 1.11
C LYS A 148 -3.79 1.30 2.38
N ASN A 149 -4.24 0.50 3.34
CA ASN A 149 -4.67 1.03 4.64
C ASN A 149 -3.53 1.70 5.42
N ILE A 150 -2.30 1.18 5.35
CA ILE A 150 -1.14 1.82 6.01
C ILE A 150 -0.89 3.22 5.41
N LEU A 151 -0.93 3.33 4.08
CA LEU A 151 -0.77 4.62 3.41
C LEU A 151 -1.97 5.55 3.61
N VAL A 152 -3.19 5.05 3.44
CA VAL A 152 -4.44 5.83 3.62
C VAL A 152 -4.52 6.39 5.05
N ASN A 153 -4.11 5.63 6.06
CA ASN A 153 -4.02 6.11 7.43
C ASN A 153 -2.99 7.24 7.57
N TRP A 154 -1.85 7.17 6.89
CA TRP A 154 -0.88 8.27 6.86
C TRP A 154 -1.46 9.53 6.19
N PHE A 155 -2.04 9.39 5.00
CA PHE A 155 -2.63 10.51 4.24
C PHE A 155 -3.76 11.19 5.00
N ALA A 156 -4.62 10.43 5.68
CA ALA A 156 -5.72 10.94 6.49
C ALA A 156 -5.26 11.76 7.71
N VAL A 157 -4.10 11.42 8.29
CA VAL A 157 -3.61 12.04 9.54
C VAL A 157 -2.67 13.22 9.27
N LEU A 158 -1.83 13.16 8.22
CA LEU A 158 -0.72 14.11 8.02
C LEU A 158 -0.73 14.85 6.67
N GLY A 159 -1.39 14.32 5.63
CA GLY A 159 -1.18 14.79 4.26
C GLY A 159 -1.66 16.22 3.98
N ILE A 160 -2.84 16.60 4.45
CA ILE A 160 -3.48 17.87 4.08
C ILE A 160 -3.28 18.95 5.16
N SER A 161 -3.18 18.54 6.43
CA SER A 161 -3.10 19.46 7.57
C SER A 161 -1.86 20.34 7.53
N GLY A 162 -0.72 19.81 7.04
CA GLY A 162 0.52 20.58 6.85
C GLY A 162 0.35 21.75 5.87
N PHE A 163 -0.40 21.58 4.77
CA PHE A 163 -0.62 22.65 3.80
C PHE A 163 -1.55 23.76 4.32
N LEU A 164 -2.42 23.46 5.28
CA LEU A 164 -3.31 24.46 5.87
C LEU A 164 -2.61 25.40 6.84
N LEU A 165 -1.38 25.07 7.25
CA LEU A 165 -0.55 25.95 8.08
C LEU A 165 -0.21 27.26 7.38
N ILE A 166 -0.20 27.31 6.05
CA ILE A 166 -0.07 28.59 5.35
C ILE A 166 -1.22 29.53 5.74
N PHE A 167 -2.45 29.04 5.94
CA PHE A 167 -3.60 29.85 6.34
C PHE A 167 -3.67 30.21 7.83
N THR A 168 -2.82 29.62 8.68
CA THR A 168 -2.81 29.88 10.13
C THR A 168 -1.82 31.00 10.47
N GLY A 169 -2.30 32.24 10.50
CA GLY A 169 -1.62 33.38 11.15
C GLY A 169 -0.71 34.23 10.27
N THR A 170 -0.02 33.68 9.28
CA THR A 170 0.92 34.44 8.42
C THR A 170 0.39 34.83 7.04
N PHE A 171 -0.67 34.21 6.51
CA PHE A 171 -1.15 34.44 5.15
C PHE A 171 -2.14 35.60 4.99
N LEU A 172 -3.00 35.85 5.98
CA LEU A 172 -3.94 37.00 5.95
C LEU A 172 -3.23 38.35 6.10
N GLY A 173 -1.99 38.37 6.62
CA GLY A 173 -1.19 39.59 6.77
C GLY A 173 -0.65 40.11 5.44
N PRO A 174 0.27 39.40 4.76
CA PRO A 174 0.89 39.83 3.50
C PRO A 174 -0.08 39.87 2.32
N LEU A 175 -1.06 38.95 2.22
CA LEU A 175 -2.08 39.03 1.17
C LEU A 175 -3.11 40.11 1.44
N GLY A 176 -3.51 40.30 2.71
CA GLY A 176 -4.33 41.43 3.11
C GLY A 176 -3.61 42.76 2.85
N LEU A 177 -2.31 42.85 3.13
CA LEU A 177 -1.47 44.02 2.87
C LEU A 177 -1.21 44.24 1.38
N ALA A 178 -0.98 43.19 0.59
CA ALA A 178 -0.85 43.30 -0.86
C ALA A 178 -2.16 43.81 -1.48
N LEU A 179 -3.31 43.27 -1.05
CA LEU A 179 -4.62 43.75 -1.50
C LEU A 179 -4.96 45.18 -1.01
N MET A 180 -4.43 45.60 0.16
CA MET A 180 -4.60 46.97 0.69
C MET A 180 -3.62 47.98 0.07
N GLY A 181 -2.42 47.54 -0.33
CA GLY A 181 -1.39 48.38 -0.96
C GLY A 181 -1.71 48.77 -2.41
N LEU A 182 -2.76 48.20 -3.00
CA LEU A 182 -3.17 48.43 -4.39
C LEU A 182 -4.03 49.67 -4.61
N GLY A 183 -4.28 50.49 -3.59
CA GLY A 183 -4.88 51.82 -3.77
C GLY A 183 -6.37 51.80 -4.18
N VAL A 184 -7.11 52.80 -3.70
CA VAL A 184 -8.54 52.93 -3.95
C VAL A 184 -8.72 53.58 -5.34
N GLY A 185 -8.96 52.76 -6.36
CA GLY A 185 -9.52 53.20 -7.65
C GLY A 185 -8.59 53.02 -8.85
N ALA A 186 -8.80 51.93 -9.61
CA ALA A 186 -8.56 51.78 -11.06
C ALA A 186 -8.43 50.31 -11.54
N PHE A 187 -8.54 49.30 -10.67
CA PHE A 187 -8.28 47.91 -11.09
C PHE A 187 -9.53 47.18 -11.62
N GLN A 188 -9.40 46.57 -12.81
CA GLN A 188 -10.31 45.55 -13.31
C GLN A 188 -10.17 44.28 -12.45
N ALA A 189 -11.27 43.59 -12.16
CA ALA A 189 -11.32 42.40 -11.29
C ALA A 189 -10.27 41.32 -11.67
N ASP A 190 -9.94 41.22 -12.96
CA ASP A 190 -8.98 40.24 -13.49
C ASP A 190 -7.53 40.52 -13.06
N GLN A 191 -7.14 41.79 -12.94
CA GLN A 191 -5.77 42.14 -12.54
C GLN A 191 -5.52 41.84 -11.07
N ALA A 192 -6.48 42.17 -10.22
CA ALA A 192 -6.37 41.89 -8.80
C ALA A 192 -6.49 40.38 -8.48
N ARG A 193 -7.26 39.63 -9.28
CA ARG A 193 -7.24 38.16 -9.29
C ARG A 193 -5.84 37.63 -9.63
N LYS A 194 -5.20 38.14 -10.67
CA LYS A 194 -3.84 37.72 -11.05
C LYS A 194 -2.82 37.96 -9.94
N GLU A 195 -2.87 39.13 -9.30
CA GLU A 195 -1.96 39.47 -8.21
C GLU A 195 -2.17 38.63 -6.95
N LEU A 196 -3.43 38.33 -6.59
CA LEU A 196 -3.74 37.41 -5.51
C LEU A 196 -3.11 36.03 -5.75
N ILE A 197 -3.21 35.53 -6.97
CA ILE A 197 -2.68 34.20 -7.36
C ILE A 197 -1.15 34.21 -7.32
N GLN A 198 -0.51 35.26 -7.82
CA GLN A 198 0.95 35.41 -7.76
C GLN A 198 1.47 35.52 -6.34
N ALA A 199 0.78 36.28 -5.47
CA ALA A 199 1.16 36.38 -4.08
C ALA A 199 0.93 35.06 -3.33
N THR A 200 -0.16 34.34 -3.63
CA THR A 200 -0.40 32.98 -3.10
C THR A 200 0.70 32.02 -3.55
N LYS A 201 1.10 32.06 -4.83
CA LYS A 201 2.24 31.26 -5.34
C LYS A 201 3.52 31.56 -4.59
N LYS A 202 3.83 32.84 -4.38
CA LYS A 202 5.05 33.26 -3.68
C LYS A 202 5.11 32.67 -2.27
N GLU A 203 4.02 32.79 -1.51
CA GLU A 203 3.96 32.21 -0.17
C GLU A 203 4.00 30.69 -0.19
N LEU A 204 3.29 30.06 -1.14
CA LEU A 204 3.36 28.62 -1.34
C LEU A 204 4.81 28.17 -1.57
N VAL A 205 5.50 28.77 -2.55
CA VAL A 205 6.91 28.45 -2.88
C VAL A 205 7.85 28.62 -1.69
N ASN A 206 7.59 29.59 -0.80
CA ASN A 206 8.37 29.75 0.42
C ASN A 206 8.15 28.59 1.42
N TYR A 207 6.94 28.03 1.47
CA TYR A 207 6.57 26.96 2.39
C TYR A 207 6.87 25.54 1.86
N LEU A 208 6.84 25.35 0.53
CA LEU A 208 7.06 24.03 -0.10
C LEU A 208 8.34 23.31 0.38
N PRO A 209 9.51 23.96 0.53
CA PRO A 209 10.72 23.28 0.99
C PRO A 209 10.62 22.78 2.43
N GLN A 210 10.04 23.57 3.34
CA GLN A 210 9.84 23.18 4.73
C GLN A 210 8.92 21.96 4.81
N LEU A 211 7.79 22.03 4.09
CA LEU A 211 6.83 20.95 4.06
C LEU A 211 7.40 19.67 3.45
N ALA A 212 8.17 19.81 2.36
CA ALA A 212 8.82 18.67 1.72
C ALA A 212 9.78 17.96 2.68
N GLU A 213 10.52 18.69 3.53
CA GLU A 213 11.40 18.10 4.55
C GLU A 213 10.60 17.51 5.73
N GLU A 214 9.60 18.23 6.24
CA GLU A 214 8.77 17.77 7.38
C GLU A 214 8.01 16.48 7.07
N GLN A 215 7.50 16.33 5.85
CA GLN A 215 6.72 15.17 5.42
C GLN A 215 7.59 14.04 4.86
N TRP A 216 8.87 14.29 4.57
CA TRP A 216 9.75 13.27 4.00
C TRP A 216 9.88 12.05 4.91
N GLN A 217 10.18 12.27 6.19
CA GLN A 217 10.43 11.20 7.15
C GLN A 217 9.16 10.37 7.43
N PRO A 218 7.99 10.97 7.69
CA PRO A 218 6.75 10.21 7.83
C PRO A 218 6.41 9.32 6.62
N ILE A 219 6.58 9.81 5.38
CA ILE A 219 6.35 9.01 4.17
C ILE A 219 7.36 7.88 4.09
N HIS A 220 8.62 8.18 4.37
CA HIS A 220 9.67 7.19 4.38
C HIS A 220 9.33 6.04 5.33
N ASP A 221 8.94 6.36 6.56
CA ASP A 221 8.65 5.37 7.60
C ASP A 221 7.39 4.57 7.29
N ALA A 222 6.34 5.20 6.77
CA ALA A 222 5.13 4.49 6.33
C ALA A 222 5.44 3.47 5.23
N VAL A 223 6.25 3.83 4.24
CA VAL A 223 6.65 2.90 3.17
C VAL A 223 7.58 1.82 3.71
N ASN A 224 8.48 2.12 4.65
CA ASN A 224 9.35 1.12 5.26
C ASN A 224 8.55 0.09 6.05
N GLU A 225 7.61 0.53 6.90
CA GLU A 225 6.77 -0.38 7.70
C GLU A 225 5.99 -1.35 6.80
N CYS A 226 5.60 -0.93 5.59
CA CYS A 226 4.98 -1.83 4.62
C CYS A 226 5.92 -2.99 4.21
N PHE A 227 7.19 -2.71 3.93
CA PHE A 227 8.15 -3.75 3.57
C PHE A 227 8.58 -4.58 4.77
N ASP A 228 8.74 -3.95 5.94
CA ASP A 228 9.13 -4.62 7.18
C ASP A 228 8.05 -5.60 7.65
N ASP A 229 6.77 -5.23 7.54
CA ASP A 229 5.68 -6.15 7.88
C ASP A 229 5.63 -7.36 6.94
N TYR A 230 5.76 -7.13 5.64
CA TYR A 230 5.89 -8.19 4.65
C TYR A 230 7.07 -9.12 5.00
N GLU A 231 8.25 -8.56 5.28
CA GLU A 231 9.44 -9.33 5.65
C GLU A 231 9.19 -10.18 6.91
N ARG A 232 8.67 -9.58 7.98
CA ARG A 232 8.34 -10.29 9.24
C ARG A 232 7.42 -11.48 8.98
N GLN A 233 6.40 -11.31 8.15
CA GLN A 233 5.45 -12.38 7.84
C GLN A 233 6.06 -13.48 6.96
N VAL A 234 6.84 -13.14 5.93
CA VAL A 234 7.55 -14.14 5.10
C VAL A 234 8.52 -14.94 5.96
N ILE A 235 9.37 -14.27 6.74
CA ILE A 235 10.38 -14.91 7.59
C ILE A 235 9.71 -15.84 8.60
N LYS A 236 8.63 -15.40 9.25
CA LYS A 236 7.87 -16.22 10.19
C LYS A 236 7.39 -17.51 9.53
N ARG A 237 6.72 -17.41 8.38
CA ARG A 237 6.17 -18.59 7.67
C ARG A 237 7.25 -19.54 7.17
N LEU A 238 8.35 -19.00 6.67
CA LEU A 238 9.50 -19.80 6.26
C LEU A 238 10.11 -20.56 7.44
N ASN A 239 10.31 -19.88 8.57
CA ASN A 239 10.85 -20.49 9.79
C ASN A 239 9.89 -21.53 10.38
N ASP A 240 8.58 -21.25 10.38
CA ASP A 240 7.56 -22.19 10.84
C ASP A 240 7.57 -23.47 9.99
N ASP A 241 7.73 -23.39 8.66
CA ASP A 241 7.84 -24.56 7.78
C ASP A 241 9.12 -25.37 8.06
N ILE A 242 10.27 -24.69 8.15
CA ILE A 242 11.56 -25.32 8.47
C ILE A 242 11.49 -26.04 9.83
N LYS A 243 10.94 -25.36 10.84
CA LYS A 243 10.79 -25.90 12.18
C LYS A 243 9.85 -27.11 12.18
N SER A 244 8.69 -27.01 11.54
CA SER A 244 7.72 -28.11 11.45
C SER A 244 8.33 -29.37 10.84
N ARG A 245 9.14 -29.22 9.77
CA ARG A 245 9.82 -30.35 9.12
C ARG A 245 10.87 -31.00 10.03
N LYS A 246 11.55 -30.20 10.85
CA LYS A 246 12.53 -30.71 11.82
C LYS A 246 11.82 -31.43 12.96
N ASP A 247 10.80 -30.80 13.54
CA ASP A 247 10.01 -31.33 14.63
C ASP A 247 9.34 -32.66 14.23
N GLU A 248 8.92 -32.82 12.96
CA GLU A 248 8.39 -34.09 12.43
C GLU A 248 9.37 -35.27 12.61
N LEU A 249 10.67 -35.03 12.36
CA LEU A 249 11.72 -36.03 12.52
C LEU A 249 12.10 -36.24 13.98
N ASP A 250 12.28 -35.16 14.73
CA ASP A 250 12.68 -35.21 16.14
C ASP A 250 11.62 -35.94 16.98
N ASN A 251 10.32 -35.66 16.73
CA ASN A 251 9.21 -36.36 17.39
C ASN A 251 9.20 -37.87 17.07
N LEU A 252 9.52 -38.26 15.83
CA LEU A 252 9.58 -39.67 15.44
C LEU A 252 10.73 -40.40 16.15
N VAL A 253 11.88 -39.73 16.33
CA VAL A 253 13.02 -40.27 17.08
C VAL A 253 12.64 -40.43 18.56
N GLU A 254 12.13 -39.39 19.19
CA GLU A 254 11.72 -39.40 20.60
C GLU A 254 10.69 -40.50 20.89
N GLN A 255 9.70 -40.68 20.00
CA GLN A 255 8.69 -41.73 20.14
C GLN A 255 9.29 -43.14 20.07
N LYS A 256 10.31 -43.36 19.22
CA LYS A 256 10.98 -44.65 19.09
C LYS A 256 11.90 -44.96 20.27
N GLU A 257 12.52 -43.95 20.86
CA GLU A 257 13.40 -44.09 22.03
C GLU A 257 12.58 -44.32 23.31
N SER A 258 11.43 -43.66 23.42
CA SER A 258 10.61 -43.67 24.65
C SER A 258 9.59 -44.80 24.73
N ASN A 259 9.09 -45.31 23.59
CA ASN A 259 7.98 -46.26 23.57
C ASN A 259 8.12 -47.35 22.49
N GLN A 260 7.57 -48.54 22.77
CA GLN A 260 7.29 -49.53 21.72
C GLN A 260 5.99 -49.16 21.00
N VAL A 261 6.11 -48.58 19.81
CA VAL A 261 4.96 -48.24 18.95
C VAL A 261 4.48 -49.48 18.19
N ASN A 262 3.19 -49.83 18.31
CA ASN A 262 2.56 -50.82 17.44
C ASN A 262 2.43 -50.24 16.02
N ARG A 263 3.30 -50.70 15.11
CA ARG A 263 3.39 -50.20 13.74
C ARG A 263 2.09 -50.34 12.94
N GLU A 264 1.36 -51.44 13.10
CA GLU A 264 0.11 -51.67 12.36
C GLU A 264 -1.00 -50.71 12.80
N THR A 265 -1.08 -50.47 14.11
CA THR A 265 -2.05 -49.53 14.68
C THR A 265 -1.75 -48.10 14.23
N GLU A 266 -0.49 -47.68 14.28
CA GLU A 266 -0.07 -46.34 13.88
C GLU A 266 -0.25 -46.10 12.38
N LEU A 267 0.07 -47.10 11.56
CA LEU A 267 -0.14 -47.03 10.11
C LEU A 267 -1.63 -46.91 9.76
N LYS A 268 -2.51 -47.62 10.48
CA LYS A 268 -3.96 -47.48 10.32
C LYS A 268 -4.43 -46.09 10.73
N ARG A 269 -3.91 -45.53 11.82
CA ARG A 269 -4.23 -44.19 12.31
C ARG A 269 -3.85 -43.11 11.28
N LEU A 270 -2.63 -43.16 10.76
CA LEU A 270 -2.14 -42.19 9.75
C LEU A 270 -2.92 -42.27 8.43
N ARG A 271 -3.27 -43.48 7.96
CA ARG A 271 -4.14 -43.64 6.78
C ARG A 271 -5.55 -43.09 6.98
N SER A 272 -6.11 -43.25 8.18
CA SER A 272 -7.42 -42.66 8.50
C SER A 272 -7.36 -41.13 8.46
N LEU A 273 -6.31 -40.55 9.05
CA LEU A 273 -6.10 -39.10 9.05
C LEU A 273 -5.99 -38.55 7.63
N ASP A 274 -5.20 -39.19 6.76
CA ASP A 274 -5.06 -38.81 5.35
C ASP A 274 -6.40 -38.84 4.61
N ALA A 275 -7.17 -39.93 4.77
CA ALA A 275 -8.49 -40.06 4.16
C ALA A 275 -9.51 -39.02 4.67
N GLU A 276 -9.47 -38.70 5.96
CA GLU A 276 -10.31 -37.68 6.59
C GLU A 276 -9.98 -36.29 6.04
N VAL A 277 -8.69 -35.93 5.96
CA VAL A 277 -8.25 -34.65 5.40
C VAL A 277 -8.65 -34.54 3.93
N LEU A 278 -8.38 -35.57 3.11
CA LEU A 278 -8.74 -35.60 1.70
C LEU A 278 -10.26 -35.44 1.49
N SER A 279 -11.07 -36.09 2.33
CA SER A 279 -12.53 -35.94 2.28
C SER A 279 -12.98 -34.50 2.55
N LYS A 280 -12.31 -33.79 3.47
CA LYS A 280 -12.60 -32.38 3.76
C LYS A 280 -12.18 -31.46 2.60
N VAL A 281 -11.00 -31.67 2.03
CA VAL A 281 -10.50 -30.91 0.88
C VAL A 281 -11.45 -31.06 -0.31
N ASN A 282 -11.80 -32.29 -0.69
CA ASN A 282 -12.74 -32.56 -1.79
C ASN A 282 -14.12 -31.93 -1.55
N GLY A 283 -14.58 -31.86 -0.29
CA GLY A 283 -15.81 -31.18 0.07
C GLY A 283 -15.75 -29.66 -0.20
N ILE A 284 -14.63 -29.02 0.15
CA ILE A 284 -14.40 -27.59 -0.12
C ILE A 284 -14.30 -27.34 -1.62
N GLU A 285 -13.52 -28.13 -2.34
CA GLU A 285 -13.35 -28.01 -3.80
C GLU A 285 -14.67 -28.19 -4.54
N SER A 286 -15.51 -29.13 -4.08
CA SER A 286 -16.84 -29.33 -4.67
C SER A 286 -17.73 -28.10 -4.49
N VAL A 287 -17.77 -27.52 -3.28
CA VAL A 287 -18.55 -26.29 -3.01
C VAL A 287 -18.04 -25.14 -3.86
N TYR A 288 -16.72 -24.96 -3.97
CA TYR A 288 -16.11 -23.94 -4.79
C TYR A 288 -16.46 -24.12 -6.28
N GLY A 289 -16.35 -25.35 -6.79
CA GLY A 289 -16.73 -25.68 -8.17
C GLY A 289 -18.22 -25.41 -8.46
N TYR A 290 -19.11 -25.72 -7.51
CA TYR A 290 -20.54 -25.38 -7.64
C TYR A 290 -20.79 -23.88 -7.70
N LEU A 291 -20.10 -23.09 -6.88
CA LEU A 291 -20.22 -21.63 -6.89
C LEU A 291 -19.70 -21.00 -8.18
N LEU A 292 -18.62 -21.54 -8.75
CA LEU A 292 -18.09 -21.08 -10.04
C LEU A 292 -18.97 -21.48 -11.23
N ALA A 293 -19.64 -22.63 -11.15
CA ALA A 293 -20.51 -23.13 -12.21
C ALA A 293 -21.95 -22.57 -12.13
N ALA A 294 -22.32 -21.92 -11.03
CA ALA A 294 -23.61 -21.26 -10.90
C ALA A 294 -23.70 -20.07 -11.89
N PRO A 295 -24.72 -19.99 -12.75
CA PRO A 295 -24.93 -18.81 -13.55
C PRO A 295 -25.26 -17.63 -12.62
N MET A 296 -24.54 -16.51 -12.78
CA MET A 296 -24.89 -15.24 -12.15
C MET A 296 -26.28 -14.77 -12.56
#